data_AF-A0A672HJ91-F1
#
_entry.id   AF-A0A672HJ91-F1
#
_cell.length_a   1.000
_cell.length_b   1.000
_cell.length_c   1.000
_cell.angle_alpha   90.00
_cell.angle_beta   90.00
_cell.angle_gamma   90.00
#
_symmetry.space_group_name_H-M   'P 1'
#
loop_
_entity.id
_entity.type
_entity.pdbx_description
1 polymer ?
#
loop_
_entity_poly.entity_id
_entity_poly.type
_entity_poly.pdbx_seq_one_letter_code
_entity_poly.pdbx_strand_id
1 'polypeptide(L)'
;MLLRRHLIPTLSPGASSFPHHRATLRLSEKFILLLILSAFITLCFGAFFFLPDNSKHKRFDLGLEDVLIPHIDTRHPRFMEPPPPPPPTLRSVEPQPPAQPFSPRRCLWAESGPLWIWAALTGSLLPFQMMKHAWDSYRQYGWGHNELKPLAKKGHSTNIFGNSQLGASIVDALDTLYIMGLHDEFKDGQEWIEQNLDFGVNAEVSVFEVNIRFIGGLLAAYYLSGQEVFKLKAVQLAEKLLPAFNTPTGIPWAMVNLKSGVGRNWGWASAGSSILAEFGTLHMEFVHLTYLTGNPAYYQKVMHIRKLLAKMDRPNGLYPNYLNPRTGRWGQHHTSVGGLGDSFYEYLLKAWLMSDKTDTEARKAYDDAIEAIERHLIRKSNGGLTFIGEWKNGHLERKMGHLACFAGGMFALGADGSPDDKAGHYLQLGAEIAHTCHESYDRTVLKLGPEAFKFDSGLEAVAVRQNEKYYILRPEVIETYWYMWRFTHDPKYRQWGWEAAQAIDKYCRVSGGFSGVKDVYSSNPTYDDVQQSFFLAETLKYLYLLFSSDDLMPLESWVFNTEAHPLPVLHLGNITLPGSEPARR
;
A
#
# COMPACT_ATOMS: atom_id res chain seq x y z
N MET A 1 49.16 59.26 -60.67
CA MET A 1 50.05 60.33 -60.18
C MET A 1 49.87 60.40 -58.66
N LEU A 2 50.96 60.14 -57.91
CA LEU A 2 51.22 60.38 -56.47
C LEU A 2 50.21 59.84 -55.42
N LEU A 3 50.45 58.72 -54.70
CA LEU A 3 51.48 58.33 -53.69
C LEU A 3 51.10 58.64 -52.21
N ARG A 4 50.92 57.54 -51.43
CA ARG A 4 51.53 57.21 -50.10
C ARG A 4 51.11 58.04 -48.86
N ARG A 5 51.16 57.56 -47.59
CA ARG A 5 51.51 56.30 -46.88
C ARG A 5 51.14 56.51 -45.38
N HIS A 6 50.76 55.47 -44.64
CA HIS A 6 51.46 54.88 -43.46
C HIS A 6 50.36 54.38 -42.49
N LEU A 7 50.45 53.33 -41.66
CA LEU A 7 51.38 52.23 -41.37
C LEU A 7 50.55 51.26 -40.48
N ILE A 8 50.70 49.94 -40.65
CA ILE A 8 50.20 48.92 -39.71
C ILE A 8 51.32 48.60 -38.72
N PRO A 9 51.02 48.22 -37.46
CA PRO A 9 51.52 46.92 -36.99
C PRO A 9 50.50 46.09 -36.21
N THR A 10 50.52 44.79 -36.48
CA THR A 10 49.87 43.66 -35.79
C THR A 10 50.77 43.09 -34.68
N LEU A 11 50.20 42.55 -33.58
CA LEU A 11 50.63 41.35 -32.78
C LEU A 11 49.88 41.37 -31.42
N SER A 12 48.89 40.49 -31.18
CA SER A 12 48.95 39.14 -30.55
C SER A 12 48.54 39.10 -29.05
N PRO A 13 48.10 37.94 -28.51
CA PRO A 13 46.97 37.82 -27.59
C PRO A 13 47.36 37.78 -26.10
N GLY A 14 46.53 38.36 -25.24
CA GLY A 14 46.72 38.38 -23.79
C GLY A 14 45.43 38.07 -23.04
N ALA A 15 45.51 37.09 -22.15
CA ALA A 15 44.45 36.60 -21.28
C ALA A 15 43.79 37.69 -20.42
N SER A 16 42.48 37.57 -20.18
CA SER A 16 41.78 38.36 -19.16
C SER A 16 40.98 37.44 -18.24
N SER A 17 41.52 37.30 -17.04
CA SER A 17 40.91 36.79 -15.82
C SER A 17 39.63 37.54 -15.44
N PHE A 18 38.55 36.80 -15.13
CA PHE A 18 37.34 37.34 -14.52
C PHE A 18 37.52 37.53 -13.00
N PRO A 19 37.11 38.67 -12.41
CA PRO A 19 37.25 38.92 -10.98
C PRO A 19 36.09 38.36 -10.16
N HIS A 20 36.41 37.70 -9.03
CA HIS A 20 35.48 37.35 -7.97
C HIS A 20 35.03 38.61 -7.19
N HIS A 21 33.75 38.98 -7.27
CA HIS A 21 33.14 39.89 -6.31
C HIS A 21 32.39 39.11 -5.22
N ARG A 22 32.91 39.14 -3.99
CA ARG A 22 32.16 38.82 -2.77
C ARG A 22 31.20 39.97 -2.49
N ALA A 23 29.90 39.70 -2.51
CA ALA A 23 28.88 40.66 -2.10
C ALA A 23 28.96 40.89 -0.58
N THR A 24 29.32 42.10 -0.16
CA THR A 24 29.25 42.56 1.22
C THR A 24 27.93 43.30 1.43
N LEU A 25 27.13 42.84 2.40
CA LEU A 25 25.85 43.46 2.77
C LEU A 25 26.03 44.93 3.17
N ARG A 26 25.09 45.79 2.74
CA ARG A 26 25.06 47.22 3.06
C ARG A 26 24.79 47.42 4.56
N LEU A 27 25.24 48.54 5.11
CA LEU A 27 25.16 48.80 6.57
C LEU A 27 23.72 48.72 7.11
N SER A 28 22.74 49.16 6.31
CA SER A 28 21.31 49.09 6.63
C SER A 28 20.79 47.65 6.73
N GLU A 29 21.27 46.73 5.89
CA GLU A 29 20.88 45.31 5.91
C GLU A 29 21.44 44.59 7.13
N LYS A 30 22.66 44.96 7.56
CA LYS A 30 23.27 44.46 8.79
C LYS A 30 22.51 44.89 10.04
N PHE A 31 21.99 46.12 10.05
CA PHE A 31 21.16 46.63 11.16
C PHE A 31 19.82 45.88 11.27
N ILE A 32 19.17 45.59 10.14
CA ILE A 32 17.92 44.81 10.13
C ILE A 32 18.16 43.38 10.64
N LEU A 33 19.25 42.73 10.21
CA LEU A 33 19.63 41.40 10.70
C LEU A 33 19.92 41.40 12.21
N LEU A 34 20.58 42.45 12.73
CA LEU A 34 20.82 42.63 14.17
C LEU A 34 19.52 42.81 14.97
N LEU A 35 18.55 43.55 14.45
CA LEU A 35 17.24 43.71 15.09
C LEU A 35 16.45 42.41 15.13
N ILE A 36 16.45 41.65 14.03
CA ILE A 36 15.79 40.33 13.96
C ILE A 36 16.45 39.35 14.94
N LEU A 37 17.79 39.32 14.99
CA LEU A 37 18.53 38.45 15.92
C LEU A 37 18.28 38.85 17.39
N SER A 38 18.23 40.14 17.69
CA SER A 38 17.93 40.66 19.04
C SER A 38 16.51 40.28 19.50
N ALA A 39 15.52 40.41 18.62
CA ALA A 39 14.15 40.01 18.90
C ALA A 39 14.04 38.49 19.14
N PHE A 40 14.75 37.68 18.35
CA PHE A 40 14.79 36.23 18.50
C PHE A 40 15.43 35.80 19.83
N ILE A 41 16.55 36.42 20.21
CA ILE A 41 17.22 36.15 21.50
C ILE A 41 16.32 36.54 22.67
N THR A 42 15.62 37.67 22.60
CA THR A 42 14.71 38.12 23.67
C THR A 42 13.51 37.17 23.81
N LEU A 43 12.97 36.66 22.70
CA LEU A 43 11.90 35.67 22.70
C LEU A 43 12.36 34.34 23.32
N CYS A 44 13.58 33.87 22.96
CA CYS A 44 14.15 32.63 23.48
C CYS A 44 14.49 32.71 24.97
N PHE A 45 14.99 33.86 25.46
CA PHE A 45 15.29 34.05 26.88
C PHE A 45 14.03 34.31 27.72
N GLY A 46 13.01 34.97 27.17
CA GLY A 46 11.71 35.17 27.85
C GLY A 46 10.99 33.85 28.15
N ALA A 47 11.12 32.85 27.27
CA ALA A 47 10.56 31.52 27.47
C ALA A 47 11.24 30.72 28.61
N PHE A 48 12.47 31.07 28.98
CA PHE A 48 13.22 30.40 30.06
C PHE A 48 12.81 30.87 31.46
N PHE A 49 12.26 32.09 31.61
CA PHE A 49 11.88 32.67 32.90
C PHE A 49 10.40 32.47 33.29
N PHE A 50 9.56 31.96 32.38
CA PHE A 50 8.11 31.78 32.60
C PHE A 50 7.63 30.31 32.63
N LEU A 51 8.54 29.35 32.86
CA LEU A 51 8.16 27.98 33.18
C LEU A 51 8.06 27.81 34.72
N PRO A 52 6.93 27.31 35.26
CA PRO A 52 6.82 27.04 36.69
C PRO A 52 7.68 25.83 37.07
N ASP A 53 8.61 26.08 37.99
CA ASP A 53 9.53 25.10 38.56
C ASP A 53 8.78 24.10 39.45
N ASN A 54 8.90 22.80 39.17
CA ASN A 54 8.37 21.78 40.08
C ASN A 54 9.28 20.55 40.10
N SER A 55 10.39 20.67 40.83
CA SER A 55 11.06 19.52 41.42
C SER A 55 11.62 19.89 42.79
N LYS A 56 11.09 19.29 43.85
CA LYS A 56 11.87 18.52 44.85
C LYS A 56 11.02 17.99 46.02
N HIS A 57 11.27 16.71 46.27
CA HIS A 57 10.96 15.90 47.44
C HIS A 57 10.92 16.61 48.80
N LYS A 58 9.93 16.23 49.63
CA LYS A 58 10.07 16.18 51.09
C LYS A 58 9.90 14.74 51.57
N ARG A 59 10.95 14.25 52.21
CA ARG A 59 11.02 13.10 53.12
C ARG A 59 10.61 13.63 54.50
N PHE A 60 9.69 12.98 55.19
CA PHE A 60 9.45 13.18 56.61
C PHE A 60 9.61 11.82 57.30
N ASP A 61 10.34 11.83 58.40
CA ASP A 61 10.84 10.67 59.12
C ASP A 61 10.29 10.68 60.56
N LEU A 62 10.07 9.47 61.06
CA LEU A 62 9.99 8.98 62.45
C LEU A 62 8.95 9.51 63.46
N GLY A 63 8.24 8.53 64.02
CA GLY A 63 7.62 8.56 65.35
C GLY A 63 7.21 7.14 65.76
N LEU A 64 8.12 6.44 66.44
CA LEU A 64 7.90 5.16 67.11
C LEU A 64 7.80 5.44 68.61
N GLU A 65 6.73 5.01 69.27
CA GLU A 65 6.73 4.64 70.69
C GLU A 65 5.57 3.66 70.99
N ASP A 66 5.89 2.66 71.81
CA ASP A 66 5.11 1.48 72.20
C ASP A 66 3.83 1.81 73.00
N VAL A 67 2.80 0.95 72.95
CA VAL A 67 2.08 0.35 74.11
C VAL A 67 1.20 -0.85 73.68
N LEU A 68 1.23 -1.89 74.52
CA LEU A 68 0.61 -3.22 74.55
C LEU A 68 -0.91 -3.40 74.23
N ILE A 69 -1.24 -4.53 73.56
CA ILE A 69 -2.18 -5.68 73.87
C ILE A 69 -3.56 -5.33 74.53
N PRO A 70 -4.74 -5.83 74.03
CA PRO A 70 -5.07 -7.26 73.97
C PRO A 70 -5.95 -7.83 72.82
N HIS A 71 -5.82 -9.15 72.69
CA HIS A 71 -6.71 -10.13 72.06
C HIS A 71 -8.21 -9.83 72.16
N ILE A 72 -8.96 -10.18 71.10
CA ILE A 72 -10.28 -10.83 71.18
C ILE A 72 -10.51 -11.67 69.90
N ASP A 73 -10.75 -12.96 70.12
CA ASP A 73 -11.34 -13.95 69.21
C ASP A 73 -12.85 -13.70 69.12
N THR A 74 -13.44 -13.64 67.92
CA THR A 74 -14.88 -13.96 67.76
C THR A 74 -15.21 -14.49 66.37
N ARG A 75 -15.97 -15.59 66.39
CA ARG A 75 -16.53 -16.34 65.28
C ARG A 75 -17.83 -15.72 64.76
N HIS A 76 -18.14 -16.06 63.51
CA HIS A 76 -19.47 -16.22 62.86
C HIS A 76 -20.25 -14.97 62.41
N PRO A 77 -21.21 -15.07 61.43
CA PRO A 77 -21.80 -16.27 60.81
C PRO A 77 -21.86 -16.27 59.26
N ARG A 78 -22.15 -17.47 58.73
CA ARG A 78 -22.53 -17.77 57.34
C ARG A 78 -23.87 -17.11 56.98
N PHE A 79 -23.93 -16.46 55.82
CA PHE A 79 -25.17 -16.22 55.08
C PHE A 79 -25.24 -17.17 53.90
N MET A 80 -26.37 -17.88 53.78
CA MET A 80 -26.73 -18.76 52.66
C MET A 80 -27.09 -17.91 51.44
N GLU A 81 -26.43 -18.15 50.31
CA GLU A 81 -26.95 -17.79 48.98
C GLU A 81 -27.75 -18.97 48.39
N PRO A 82 -28.88 -18.73 47.70
CA PRO A 82 -29.63 -19.79 47.04
C PRO A 82 -28.88 -20.33 45.81
N PRO A 83 -29.04 -21.62 45.47
CA PRO A 83 -28.27 -22.25 44.39
C PRO A 83 -28.69 -21.74 43.01
N PRO A 84 -27.75 -21.65 42.05
CA PRO A 84 -28.06 -21.31 40.67
C PRO A 84 -28.88 -22.41 39.98
N PRO A 85 -29.71 -22.07 38.97
CA PRO A 85 -30.50 -23.05 38.22
C PRO A 85 -29.59 -24.05 37.48
N PRO A 86 -30.05 -25.30 37.27
CA PRO A 86 -29.24 -26.34 36.65
C PRO A 86 -28.93 -26.00 35.18
N PRO A 87 -27.75 -26.39 34.67
CA PRO A 87 -27.39 -26.15 33.28
C PRO A 87 -28.29 -26.97 32.34
N PRO A 88 -28.64 -26.43 31.15
CA PRO A 88 -29.38 -27.21 30.17
C PRO A 88 -28.55 -28.41 29.74
N THR A 89 -29.20 -29.56 29.68
CA THR A 89 -28.65 -30.84 29.24
C THR A 89 -27.99 -30.71 27.87
N LEU A 90 -26.65 -30.82 27.85
CA LEU A 90 -25.87 -31.03 26.63
C LEU A 90 -26.32 -32.36 26.00
N ARG A 91 -27.08 -32.29 24.90
CA ARG A 91 -27.11 -33.40 23.95
C ARG A 91 -25.68 -33.59 23.46
N SER A 92 -25.19 -34.82 23.57
CA SER A 92 -23.91 -35.26 23.01
C SER A 92 -23.88 -34.96 21.52
N VAL A 93 -23.21 -33.87 21.14
CA VAL A 93 -22.79 -33.63 19.77
C VAL A 93 -21.57 -34.52 19.57
N GLU A 94 -21.75 -35.53 18.75
CA GLU A 94 -20.69 -36.40 18.24
C GLU A 94 -19.57 -35.54 17.64
N PRO A 95 -18.29 -35.78 17.95
CA PRO A 95 -17.20 -34.99 17.38
C PRO A 95 -17.19 -35.20 15.87
N GLN A 96 -17.58 -34.17 15.13
CA GLN A 96 -17.41 -34.10 13.69
C GLN A 96 -15.91 -34.18 13.37
N PRO A 97 -15.51 -34.92 12.33
CA PRO A 97 -14.11 -35.02 11.95
C PRO A 97 -13.58 -33.61 11.58
N PRO A 98 -12.27 -33.35 11.80
CA PRO A 98 -11.68 -32.07 11.41
C PRO A 98 -12.00 -31.78 9.95
N ALA A 99 -12.33 -30.52 9.66
CA ALA A 99 -12.49 -30.02 8.29
C ALA A 99 -11.31 -30.54 7.47
N GLN A 100 -11.61 -31.31 6.43
CA GLN A 100 -10.55 -31.85 5.59
C GLN A 100 -9.73 -30.67 5.07
N PRO A 101 -8.39 -30.71 5.18
CA PRO A 101 -7.58 -29.72 4.49
C PRO A 101 -8.01 -29.77 3.02
N PHE A 102 -8.26 -28.60 2.42
CA PHE A 102 -8.29 -28.49 0.98
C PHE A 102 -7.09 -29.28 0.47
N SER A 103 -7.34 -30.42 -0.19
CA SER A 103 -6.24 -31.08 -0.90
C SER A 103 -5.81 -30.02 -1.90
N PRO A 104 -4.55 -29.52 -1.85
CA PRO A 104 -4.05 -28.85 -3.01
C PRO A 104 -4.24 -29.90 -4.11
N ARG A 105 -5.01 -29.58 -5.16
CA ARG A 105 -4.72 -30.26 -6.41
C ARG A 105 -3.25 -29.93 -6.61
N ARG A 106 -2.37 -30.90 -6.32
CA ARG A 106 -0.95 -30.83 -6.63
C ARG A 106 -0.90 -30.16 -7.99
N CYS A 107 -0.18 -29.06 -8.13
CA CYS A 107 0.28 -28.65 -9.44
C CYS A 107 0.98 -29.88 -10.03
N LEU A 108 0.28 -30.61 -10.89
CA LEU A 108 0.71 -31.84 -11.53
C LEU A 108 1.69 -31.46 -12.64
N TRP A 109 2.74 -30.72 -12.32
CA TRP A 109 3.76 -30.28 -13.27
C TRP A 109 5.18 -30.34 -12.69
N ALA A 110 5.36 -30.97 -11.52
CA ALA A 110 6.67 -31.07 -10.86
C ALA A 110 7.63 -32.10 -11.49
N GLU A 111 7.32 -32.71 -12.64
CA GLU A 111 8.15 -33.78 -13.23
C GLU A 111 8.40 -33.64 -14.75
N SER A 112 8.74 -32.44 -15.26
CA SER A 112 9.20 -32.35 -16.65
C SER A 112 10.06 -31.10 -16.96
N GLY A 113 11.38 -31.26 -16.84
CA GLY A 113 12.40 -30.37 -17.43
C GLY A 113 12.73 -29.10 -16.63
N PRO A 114 13.90 -28.46 -16.87
CA PRO A 114 14.28 -27.26 -16.15
C PRO A 114 13.40 -26.07 -16.57
N LEU A 115 12.82 -25.39 -15.59
CA LEU A 115 11.73 -24.41 -15.69
C LEU A 115 12.00 -23.21 -16.64
N TRP A 116 13.27 -22.87 -16.88
CA TRP A 116 13.65 -21.85 -17.87
C TRP A 116 13.26 -22.21 -19.30
N ILE A 117 13.15 -23.51 -19.61
CA ILE A 117 12.65 -23.98 -20.91
C ILE A 117 11.16 -23.62 -21.05
N TRP A 118 10.36 -23.78 -19.99
CA TRP A 118 8.94 -23.41 -20.00
C TRP A 118 8.74 -21.90 -20.09
N ALA A 119 9.46 -21.11 -19.29
CA ALA A 119 9.40 -19.65 -19.38
C ALA A 119 9.84 -19.14 -20.77
N ALA A 120 10.81 -19.80 -21.41
CA ALA A 120 11.22 -19.52 -22.79
C ALA A 120 10.15 -19.88 -23.82
N LEU A 121 9.35 -20.92 -23.58
CA LEU A 121 8.28 -21.37 -24.48
C LEU A 121 6.98 -20.55 -24.32
N THR A 122 6.73 -19.93 -23.17
CA THR A 122 5.51 -19.15 -22.89
C THR A 122 5.67 -17.63 -23.06
N GLY A 123 6.90 -17.15 -23.29
CA GLY A 123 7.20 -15.71 -23.32
C GLY A 123 7.39 -15.07 -21.94
N SER A 124 7.28 -15.84 -20.85
CA SER A 124 7.47 -15.38 -19.46
C SER A 124 8.94 -15.32 -19.03
N LEU A 125 9.89 -15.62 -19.92
CA LEU A 125 11.33 -15.71 -19.61
C LEU A 125 11.91 -14.40 -19.08
N LEU A 126 11.56 -13.26 -19.68
CA LEU A 126 12.10 -11.97 -19.27
C LEU A 126 11.67 -11.60 -17.84
N PRO A 127 10.37 -11.61 -17.46
CA PRO A 127 9.95 -11.38 -16.07
C PRO A 127 10.61 -12.34 -15.06
N PHE A 128 10.76 -13.62 -15.42
CA PHE A 128 11.45 -14.60 -14.58
C PHE A 128 12.94 -14.22 -14.35
N GLN A 129 13.66 -13.84 -15.40
CA GLN A 129 15.06 -13.40 -15.28
C GLN A 129 15.19 -12.10 -14.49
N MET A 130 14.24 -11.17 -14.65
CA MET A 130 14.18 -9.94 -13.87
C MET A 130 13.97 -10.23 -12.38
N MET A 131 13.05 -11.16 -12.04
CA MET A 131 12.83 -11.60 -10.65
C MET A 131 14.09 -12.21 -10.06
N LYS A 132 14.76 -13.11 -10.78
CA LYS A 132 15.99 -13.73 -10.32
C LYS A 132 17.07 -12.68 -10.04
N HIS A 133 17.26 -11.72 -10.95
CA HIS A 133 18.21 -10.61 -10.78
C HIS A 133 17.88 -9.71 -9.57
N ALA A 134 16.61 -9.34 -9.41
CA ALA A 134 16.14 -8.51 -8.31
C ALA A 134 16.29 -9.21 -6.95
N TRP A 135 15.91 -10.48 -6.87
CA TRP A 135 15.99 -11.29 -5.66
C TRP A 135 17.43 -11.63 -5.29
N ASP A 136 18.26 -12.09 -6.23
CA ASP A 136 19.66 -12.44 -5.93
C ASP A 136 20.45 -11.22 -5.46
N SER A 137 20.17 -10.05 -6.05
CA SER A 137 20.76 -8.79 -5.59
C SER A 137 20.28 -8.40 -4.20
N TYR A 138 18.98 -8.56 -3.90
CA TYR A 138 18.43 -8.32 -2.57
C TYR A 138 19.07 -9.27 -1.54
N ARG A 139 19.15 -10.57 -1.85
CA ARG A 139 19.79 -11.58 -1.00
C ARG A 139 21.27 -11.25 -0.76
N GLN A 140 21.98 -10.73 -1.75
CA GLN A 140 23.39 -10.39 -1.60
C GLN A 140 23.62 -9.12 -0.76
N TYR A 141 22.79 -8.09 -0.93
CA TYR A 141 23.10 -6.74 -0.46
C TYR A 141 22.12 -6.18 0.58
N GLY A 142 20.95 -6.80 0.74
CA GLY A 142 19.83 -6.30 1.54
C GLY A 142 19.11 -7.36 2.38
N TRP A 143 19.64 -8.58 2.51
CA TRP A 143 18.98 -9.67 3.23
C TRP A 143 18.53 -9.27 4.63
N GLY A 144 17.24 -9.46 4.93
CA GLY A 144 16.59 -9.11 6.19
C GLY A 144 16.20 -7.63 6.34
N HIS A 145 16.72 -6.74 5.48
CA HIS A 145 16.23 -5.36 5.41
C HIS A 145 14.89 -5.27 4.69
N ASN A 146 14.16 -4.17 4.90
CA ASN A 146 12.84 -4.01 4.28
C ASN A 146 12.95 -3.91 2.75
N GLU A 147 13.93 -3.17 2.25
CA GLU A 147 14.15 -2.91 0.83
C GLU A 147 15.64 -2.87 0.49
N LEU A 148 15.96 -2.67 -0.79
CA LEU A 148 17.34 -2.60 -1.29
C LEU A 148 17.64 -1.24 -1.90
N LYS A 149 18.84 -0.71 -1.63
CA LYS A 149 19.47 0.37 -2.41
C LYS A 149 20.40 -0.25 -3.45
N PRO A 150 19.97 -0.45 -4.70
CA PRO A 150 20.66 -1.30 -5.67
C PRO A 150 21.91 -0.65 -6.29
N LEU A 151 22.06 0.67 -6.24
CA LEU A 151 23.30 1.36 -6.62
C LEU A 151 24.28 1.37 -5.45
N ALA A 152 23.80 1.71 -4.25
CA ALA A 152 24.63 1.73 -3.04
C ALA A 152 24.96 0.32 -2.50
N LYS A 153 24.29 -0.72 -3.00
CA LYS A 153 24.44 -2.13 -2.62
C LYS A 153 24.33 -2.34 -1.10
N LYS A 154 23.25 -1.83 -0.53
CA LYS A 154 22.94 -1.96 0.90
C LYS A 154 21.44 -1.99 1.17
N GLY A 155 21.05 -2.46 2.34
CA GLY A 155 19.65 -2.41 2.80
C GLY A 155 19.08 -0.99 2.89
N HIS A 156 17.77 -0.89 2.70
CA HIS A 156 16.94 0.29 2.88
C HIS A 156 15.78 -0.01 3.83
N SER A 157 15.39 0.99 4.62
CA SER A 157 14.17 0.97 5.42
C SER A 157 13.50 2.33 5.27
N THR A 158 12.31 2.32 4.69
CA THR A 158 11.40 3.46 4.64
C THR A 158 10.69 3.64 5.98
N ASN A 159 10.25 4.87 6.26
CA ASN A 159 9.61 5.21 7.54
C ASN A 159 8.27 4.48 7.78
N ILE A 160 7.64 3.94 6.73
CA ILE A 160 6.36 3.23 6.83
C ILE A 160 6.48 1.90 7.58
N PHE A 161 7.67 1.29 7.60
CA PHE A 161 7.99 0.08 8.37
C PHE A 161 8.68 0.40 9.71
N GLY A 162 8.74 1.68 10.07
CA GLY A 162 9.54 2.18 11.17
C GLY A 162 11.04 1.95 10.96
N ASN A 163 11.79 2.03 12.06
CA ASN A 163 13.26 1.89 12.02
C ASN A 163 13.73 0.43 12.16
N SER A 164 12.80 -0.53 12.16
CA SER A 164 13.10 -1.95 12.34
C SER A 164 13.30 -2.67 11.01
N GLN A 165 14.19 -3.67 11.02
CA GLN A 165 14.40 -4.58 9.91
C GLN A 165 13.38 -5.71 10.01
N LEU A 166 12.27 -5.58 9.29
CA LEU A 166 11.18 -6.55 9.28
C LEU A 166 11.22 -7.45 8.04
N GLY A 167 12.14 -7.22 7.09
CA GLY A 167 12.26 -8.05 5.89
C GLY A 167 11.08 -7.93 4.93
N ALA A 168 10.53 -6.72 4.73
CA ALA A 168 9.38 -6.48 3.84
C ALA A 168 9.56 -7.14 2.45
N SER A 169 10.70 -6.96 1.79
CA SER A 169 10.98 -7.59 0.49
C SER A 169 11.06 -9.13 0.54
N ILE A 170 11.38 -9.73 1.70
CA ILE A 170 11.30 -11.19 1.85
C ILE A 170 9.83 -11.61 1.84
N VAL A 171 9.02 -10.98 2.70
CA VAL A 171 7.61 -11.34 2.86
C VAL A 171 6.81 -11.08 1.58
N ASP A 172 6.99 -9.91 0.97
CA ASP A 172 6.29 -9.51 -0.26
C ASP A 172 6.63 -10.40 -1.46
N ALA A 173 7.85 -10.94 -1.52
CA ALA A 173 8.29 -11.74 -2.65
C ALA A 173 7.87 -13.22 -2.57
N LEU A 174 7.47 -13.73 -1.39
CA LEU A 174 7.28 -15.18 -1.18
C LEU A 174 6.32 -15.81 -2.19
N ASP A 175 5.14 -15.23 -2.34
CA ASP A 175 4.13 -15.77 -3.25
C ASP A 175 4.55 -15.64 -4.72
N THR A 176 5.26 -14.57 -5.11
CA THR A 176 5.87 -14.44 -6.43
C THR A 176 6.89 -15.55 -6.67
N LEU A 177 7.80 -15.78 -5.72
CA LEU A 177 8.80 -16.84 -5.80
C LEU A 177 8.13 -18.21 -5.96
N TYR A 178 7.07 -18.47 -5.18
CA TYR A 178 6.30 -19.70 -5.26
C TYR A 178 5.61 -19.87 -6.62
N ILE A 179 4.91 -18.84 -7.11
CA ILE A 179 4.21 -18.86 -8.41
C ILE A 179 5.18 -19.04 -9.58
N MET A 180 6.39 -18.49 -9.49
CA MET A 180 7.44 -18.65 -10.50
C MET A 180 8.24 -19.95 -10.36
N GLY A 181 7.91 -20.83 -9.40
CA GLY A 181 8.61 -22.09 -9.16
C GLY A 181 10.03 -21.95 -8.58
N LEU A 182 10.35 -20.78 -8.01
CA LEU A 182 11.62 -20.47 -7.32
C LEU A 182 11.56 -20.97 -5.87
N HIS A 183 11.38 -22.29 -5.71
CA HIS A 183 11.10 -22.91 -4.40
C HIS A 183 12.31 -22.92 -3.45
N ASP A 184 13.54 -22.91 -3.96
CA ASP A 184 14.75 -22.82 -3.13
C ASP A 184 14.85 -21.42 -2.50
N GLU A 185 14.60 -20.37 -3.29
CA GLU A 185 14.52 -18.99 -2.82
C GLU A 185 13.36 -18.76 -1.85
N PHE A 186 12.20 -19.36 -2.14
CA PHE A 186 11.06 -19.36 -1.22
C PHE A 186 11.44 -19.95 0.13
N LYS A 187 12.15 -21.09 0.13
CA LYS A 187 12.60 -21.76 1.34
C LYS A 187 13.60 -20.91 2.13
N ASP A 188 14.54 -20.24 1.46
CA ASP A 188 15.45 -19.29 2.12
C ASP A 188 14.67 -18.19 2.86
N GLY A 189 13.61 -17.65 2.22
CA GLY A 189 12.72 -16.66 2.85
C GLY A 189 11.91 -17.22 4.02
N GLN A 190 11.39 -18.45 3.89
CA GLN A 190 10.68 -19.16 4.95
C GLN A 190 11.57 -19.34 6.20
N GLU A 191 12.80 -19.83 6.01
CA GLU A 191 13.77 -20.02 7.09
C GLU A 191 14.10 -18.70 7.78
N TRP A 192 14.26 -17.61 7.02
CA TRP A 192 14.49 -16.29 7.60
C TRP A 192 13.30 -15.83 8.45
N ILE A 193 12.06 -16.01 7.98
CA ILE A 193 10.85 -15.62 8.72
C ILE A 193 10.71 -16.40 10.03
N GLU A 194 10.97 -17.71 9.99
CA GLU A 194 10.90 -18.56 11.18
C GLU A 194 11.90 -18.10 12.26
N GLN A 195 13.11 -17.75 11.84
CA GLN A 195 14.22 -17.46 12.75
C GLN A 195 14.32 -15.99 13.17
N ASN A 196 13.90 -15.04 12.32
CA ASN A 196 14.26 -13.63 12.48
C ASN A 196 13.07 -12.65 12.50
N LEU A 197 11.91 -13.01 11.94
CA LEU A 197 10.78 -12.07 11.88
C LEU A 197 10.13 -11.91 13.26
N ASP A 198 10.38 -10.76 13.92
CA ASP A 198 9.83 -10.43 15.23
C ASP A 198 9.06 -9.10 15.23
N PHE A 199 7.82 -9.14 15.72
CA PHE A 199 6.93 -7.98 15.87
C PHE A 199 6.94 -7.39 17.29
N GLY A 200 7.78 -7.90 18.21
CA GLY A 200 8.02 -7.36 19.54
C GLY A 200 8.82 -6.05 19.60
N VAL A 201 9.05 -5.42 18.44
CA VAL A 201 9.94 -4.27 18.27
C VAL A 201 9.28 -2.94 18.66
N ASN A 202 10.06 -2.01 19.22
CA ASN A 202 9.61 -0.65 19.49
C ASN A 202 9.70 0.22 18.22
N ALA A 203 8.86 -0.08 17.24
CA ALA A 203 8.78 0.64 15.98
C ALA A 203 7.34 1.08 15.71
N GLU A 204 7.21 2.29 15.18
CA GLU A 204 5.95 2.80 14.68
C GLU A 204 5.84 2.47 13.19
N VAL A 205 4.74 1.82 12.82
CA VAL A 205 4.51 1.33 11.45
C VAL A 205 3.17 1.83 10.91
N SER A 206 3.07 1.94 9.59
CA SER A 206 1.81 2.19 8.91
C SER A 206 0.93 0.93 8.98
N VAL A 207 -0.28 1.08 9.51
CA VAL A 207 -1.24 -0.02 9.67
C VAL A 207 -1.64 -0.55 8.29
N PHE A 208 -1.87 0.34 7.33
CA PHE A 208 -2.22 0.00 5.96
C PHE A 208 -1.09 -0.77 5.27
N GLU A 209 0.12 -0.22 5.26
CA GLU A 209 1.26 -0.81 4.54
C GLU A 209 1.63 -2.18 5.11
N VAL A 210 1.63 -2.30 6.45
CA VAL A 210 1.95 -3.58 7.09
C VAL A 210 0.80 -4.59 6.95
N ASN A 211 -0.45 -4.15 6.82
CA ASN A 211 -1.56 -5.03 6.51
C ASN A 211 -1.44 -5.62 5.10
N ILE A 212 -1.35 -4.77 4.07
CA ILE A 212 -1.42 -5.22 2.68
C ILE A 212 -0.17 -6.02 2.29
N ARG A 213 1.01 -5.64 2.79
CA ARG A 213 2.30 -6.30 2.49
C ARG A 213 2.55 -7.52 3.35
N PHE A 214 2.63 -7.33 4.68
CA PHE A 214 3.02 -8.42 5.57
C PHE A 214 1.89 -9.40 5.84
N ILE A 215 0.71 -8.93 6.26
CA ILE A 215 -0.41 -9.85 6.51
C ILE A 215 -0.86 -10.48 5.20
N GLY A 216 -1.02 -9.68 4.13
CA GLY A 216 -1.32 -10.17 2.79
C GLY A 216 -0.32 -11.22 2.29
N GLY A 217 0.98 -10.91 2.29
CA GLY A 217 2.03 -11.81 1.81
C GLY A 217 2.17 -13.09 2.64
N LEU A 218 2.07 -13.00 3.97
CA LEU A 218 2.06 -14.18 4.84
C LEU A 218 0.82 -15.06 4.63
N LEU A 219 -0.37 -14.46 4.44
CA LEU A 219 -1.57 -15.22 4.13
C LEU A 219 -1.47 -15.90 2.76
N ALA A 220 -1.01 -15.21 1.72
CA ALA A 220 -0.80 -15.80 0.40
C ALA A 220 0.23 -16.94 0.45
N ALA A 221 1.37 -16.73 1.10
CA ALA A 221 2.37 -17.78 1.30
C ALA A 221 1.79 -18.99 2.05
N TYR A 222 0.94 -18.78 3.06
CA TYR A 222 0.22 -19.85 3.74
C TYR A 222 -0.69 -20.64 2.79
N TYR A 223 -1.57 -19.95 2.05
CA TYR A 223 -2.53 -20.62 1.16
C TYR A 223 -1.86 -21.38 0.01
N LEU A 224 -0.74 -20.87 -0.50
CA LEU A 224 0.02 -21.53 -1.58
C LEU A 224 0.83 -22.72 -1.08
N SER A 225 1.50 -22.59 0.07
CA SER A 225 2.47 -23.59 0.54
C SER A 225 1.94 -24.57 1.60
N GLY A 226 0.87 -24.22 2.31
CA GLY A 226 0.37 -24.95 3.48
C GLY A 226 1.24 -24.86 4.74
N GLN A 227 2.28 -24.02 4.75
CA GLN A 227 3.22 -23.92 5.88
C GLN A 227 2.65 -23.03 7.00
N GLU A 228 2.38 -23.64 8.15
CA GLU A 228 1.71 -22.97 9.29
C GLU A 228 2.48 -21.78 9.87
N VAL A 229 3.81 -21.70 9.70
CA VAL A 229 4.62 -20.57 10.17
C VAL A 229 4.10 -19.23 9.65
N PHE A 230 3.65 -19.18 8.38
CA PHE A 230 3.16 -17.93 7.79
C PHE A 230 1.84 -17.49 8.42
N LYS A 231 0.90 -18.42 8.61
CA LYS A 231 -0.36 -18.15 9.32
C LYS A 231 -0.09 -17.66 10.75
N LEU A 232 0.81 -18.32 11.48
CA LEU A 232 1.16 -17.91 12.85
C LEU A 232 1.71 -16.48 12.89
N LYS A 233 2.63 -16.13 11.98
CA LYS A 233 3.19 -14.78 11.89
C LYS A 233 2.14 -13.74 11.49
N ALA A 234 1.24 -14.06 10.56
CA ALA A 234 0.14 -13.18 10.16
C ALA A 234 -0.77 -12.85 11.35
N VAL A 235 -1.13 -13.86 12.16
CA VAL A 235 -1.95 -13.67 13.37
C VAL A 235 -1.21 -12.84 14.42
N GLN A 236 0.07 -13.13 14.68
CA GLN A 236 0.88 -12.35 15.64
C GLN A 236 0.92 -10.87 15.26
N LEU A 237 1.11 -10.57 13.98
CA LEU A 237 1.11 -9.19 13.50
C LEU A 237 -0.27 -8.54 13.61
N ALA A 238 -1.33 -9.24 13.23
CA ALA A 238 -2.69 -8.73 13.34
C ALA A 238 -3.06 -8.33 14.76
N GLU A 239 -2.66 -9.12 15.77
CA GLU A 239 -2.83 -8.79 17.18
C GLU A 239 -2.13 -7.47 17.57
N LYS A 240 -0.95 -7.19 17.00
CA LYS A 240 -0.24 -5.93 17.20
C LYS A 240 -0.92 -4.72 16.53
N LEU A 241 -1.73 -4.95 15.50
CA LEU A 241 -2.45 -3.88 14.80
C LEU A 241 -3.81 -3.56 15.43
N LEU A 242 -4.41 -4.46 16.21
CA LEU A 242 -5.70 -4.23 16.88
C LEU A 242 -5.77 -2.92 17.71
N PRO A 243 -4.72 -2.48 18.43
CA PRO A 243 -4.73 -1.19 19.12
C PRO A 243 -4.94 0.02 18.22
N ALA A 244 -4.65 -0.05 16.93
CA ALA A 244 -4.90 1.06 15.99
C ALA A 244 -6.39 1.45 15.94
N PHE A 245 -7.29 0.50 16.17
CA PHE A 245 -8.74 0.71 16.17
C PHE A 245 -9.27 1.27 17.49
N ASN A 246 -8.42 1.54 18.48
CA ASN A 246 -8.80 2.14 19.75
C ASN A 246 -8.99 3.65 19.61
N THR A 247 -10.01 4.02 18.85
CA THR A 247 -10.45 5.40 18.60
C THR A 247 -11.92 5.54 18.98
N PRO A 248 -12.41 6.75 19.30
CA PRO A 248 -13.83 6.95 19.64
C PRO A 248 -14.80 6.43 18.58
N THR A 249 -14.43 6.49 17.30
CA THR A 249 -15.30 6.04 16.19
C THR A 249 -15.02 4.62 15.75
N GLY A 250 -13.91 4.00 16.18
CA GLY A 250 -13.44 2.72 15.65
C GLY A 250 -12.76 2.80 14.27
N ILE A 251 -12.66 3.99 13.66
CA ILE A 251 -11.80 4.21 12.48
C ILE A 251 -10.34 4.18 12.96
N PRO A 252 -9.48 3.33 12.39
CA PRO A 252 -8.14 3.14 12.91
C PRO A 252 -7.24 4.37 12.72
N TRP A 253 -6.25 4.49 13.60
CA TRP A 253 -5.08 5.34 13.38
C TRP A 253 -4.28 4.85 12.15
N ALA A 254 -3.66 5.79 11.43
CA ALA A 254 -2.78 5.48 10.30
C ALA A 254 -1.51 4.72 10.74
N MET A 255 -0.94 5.14 11.87
CA MET A 255 0.30 4.59 12.42
C MET A 255 0.04 3.95 13.79
N VAL A 256 0.75 2.87 14.10
CA VAL A 256 0.73 2.21 15.41
C VAL A 256 2.14 1.76 15.80
N ASN A 257 2.48 1.90 17.09
CA ASN A 257 3.69 1.30 17.63
C ASN A 257 3.47 -0.16 18.01
N LEU A 258 4.24 -1.09 17.44
CA LEU A 258 4.07 -2.53 17.61
C LEU A 258 4.32 -3.04 19.04
N LYS A 259 5.08 -2.28 19.85
CA LYS A 259 5.35 -2.63 21.25
C LYS A 259 4.36 -1.99 22.22
N SER A 260 4.13 -0.68 22.10
CA SER A 260 3.31 0.07 23.06
C SER A 260 1.81 0.11 22.69
N GLY A 261 1.46 -0.19 21.44
CA GLY A 261 0.09 -0.07 20.93
C GLY A 261 -0.41 1.37 20.77
N VAL A 262 0.45 2.38 20.99
CA VAL A 262 0.09 3.79 20.82
C VAL A 262 -0.06 4.08 19.33
N GLY A 263 -1.20 4.64 18.93
CA GLY A 263 -1.49 5.02 17.55
C GLY A 263 -1.63 6.53 17.34
N ARG A 264 -1.38 6.96 16.10
CA ARG A 264 -1.55 8.36 15.65
C ARG A 264 -1.82 8.42 14.15
N ASN A 265 -2.33 9.56 13.69
CA ASN A 265 -2.42 9.87 12.26
C ASN A 265 -1.18 10.63 11.75
N TRP A 266 -1.08 10.76 10.43
CA TRP A 266 -0.06 11.59 9.79
C TRP A 266 -0.18 13.05 10.20
N GLY A 267 0.96 13.69 10.49
CA GLY A 267 0.97 15.10 10.95
C GLY A 267 0.47 16.10 9.91
N TRP A 268 0.51 15.74 8.63
CA TRP A 268 0.02 16.55 7.52
C TRP A 268 -1.44 16.26 7.16
N ALA A 269 -2.05 15.21 7.69
CA ALA A 269 -3.41 14.81 7.32
C ALA A 269 -4.44 15.84 7.77
N SER A 270 -5.39 16.14 6.88
CA SER A 270 -6.41 17.15 7.09
C SER A 270 -7.14 16.95 8.42
N ALA A 271 -7.12 17.96 9.31
CA ALA A 271 -7.77 17.91 10.62
C ALA A 271 -7.42 16.66 11.47
N GLY A 272 -6.19 16.13 11.34
CA GLY A 272 -5.76 14.92 12.04
C GLY A 272 -6.54 13.66 11.63
N SER A 273 -7.06 13.63 10.40
CA SER A 273 -7.87 12.54 9.89
C SER A 273 -7.07 11.30 9.50
N SER A 274 -7.76 10.16 9.50
CA SER A 274 -7.29 8.93 8.86
C SER A 274 -7.60 8.98 7.37
N ILE A 275 -6.85 8.23 6.56
CA ILE A 275 -6.93 8.26 5.09
C ILE A 275 -7.87 7.17 4.59
N LEU A 276 -8.75 7.50 3.64
CA LEU A 276 -9.79 6.59 3.12
C LEU A 276 -9.22 5.27 2.59
N ALA A 277 -8.22 5.33 1.71
CA ALA A 277 -7.56 4.12 1.22
C ALA A 277 -6.92 3.31 2.36
N GLU A 278 -6.29 3.96 3.35
CA GLU A 278 -5.62 3.24 4.43
C GLU A 278 -6.57 2.42 5.30
N PHE A 279 -7.65 3.03 5.82
CA PHE A 279 -8.60 2.29 6.66
C PHE A 279 -9.61 1.47 5.84
N GLY A 280 -9.81 1.83 4.57
CA GLY A 280 -10.68 1.13 3.63
C GLY A 280 -10.11 -0.20 3.12
N THR A 281 -8.79 -0.36 3.20
CA THR A 281 -8.05 -1.46 2.56
C THR A 281 -7.43 -2.40 3.60
N LEU A 282 -8.26 -2.76 4.59
CA LEU A 282 -7.93 -3.75 5.63
C LEU A 282 -8.84 -4.98 5.55
N HIS A 283 -9.87 -4.91 4.71
CA HIS A 283 -11.04 -5.78 4.77
C HIS A 283 -10.70 -7.24 4.46
N MET A 284 -10.02 -7.49 3.35
CA MET A 284 -9.74 -8.85 2.87
C MET A 284 -8.87 -9.63 3.87
N GLU A 285 -7.77 -9.03 4.31
CA GLU A 285 -6.81 -9.66 5.22
C GLU A 285 -7.47 -9.98 6.57
N PHE A 286 -8.23 -9.03 7.13
CA PHE A 286 -8.92 -9.22 8.41
C PHE A 286 -10.05 -10.26 8.32
N VAL A 287 -10.76 -10.36 7.20
CA VAL A 287 -11.75 -11.42 6.98
C VAL A 287 -11.06 -12.79 6.93
N HIS A 288 -9.95 -12.93 6.19
CA HIS A 288 -9.18 -14.17 6.16
C HIS A 288 -8.59 -14.53 7.53
N LEU A 289 -8.14 -13.55 8.32
CA LEU A 289 -7.71 -13.79 9.69
C LEU A 289 -8.84 -14.35 10.56
N THR A 290 -10.05 -13.78 10.49
CA THR A 290 -11.21 -14.36 11.19
C THR A 290 -11.52 -15.77 10.68
N TYR A 291 -11.50 -15.99 9.37
CA TYR A 291 -11.74 -17.31 8.78
C TYR A 291 -10.75 -18.38 9.29
N LEU A 292 -9.44 -18.06 9.32
CA LEU A 292 -8.39 -19.01 9.70
C LEU A 292 -8.27 -19.24 11.21
N THR A 293 -8.69 -18.28 12.03
CA THR A 293 -8.52 -18.33 13.50
C THR A 293 -9.81 -18.60 14.25
N GLY A 294 -10.97 -18.38 13.63
CA GLY A 294 -12.26 -18.32 14.31
C GLY A 294 -12.44 -17.09 15.21
N ASN A 295 -11.45 -16.18 15.30
CA ASN A 295 -11.54 -14.99 16.14
C ASN A 295 -12.39 -13.92 15.44
N PRO A 296 -13.58 -13.55 15.97
CA PRO A 296 -14.47 -12.60 15.32
C PRO A 296 -13.97 -11.16 15.37
N ALA A 297 -12.97 -10.85 16.21
CA ALA A 297 -12.52 -9.49 16.43
C ALA A 297 -12.05 -8.82 15.13
N TYR A 298 -11.32 -9.54 14.26
CA TYR A 298 -10.80 -8.97 13.01
C TYR A 298 -11.95 -8.54 12.06
N TYR A 299 -12.86 -9.46 11.75
CA TYR A 299 -14.05 -9.18 10.95
C TYR A 299 -14.89 -8.03 11.53
N GLN A 300 -15.13 -8.03 12.84
CA GLN A 300 -15.91 -6.98 13.50
C GLN A 300 -15.28 -5.59 13.33
N LYS A 301 -13.94 -5.47 13.36
CA LYS A 301 -13.27 -4.17 13.14
C LYS A 301 -13.53 -3.63 11.74
N VAL A 302 -13.34 -4.43 10.70
CA VAL A 302 -13.50 -3.97 9.31
C VAL A 302 -14.97 -3.79 8.90
N MET A 303 -15.88 -4.59 9.45
CA MET A 303 -17.32 -4.38 9.25
C MET A 303 -17.84 -3.13 9.95
N HIS A 304 -17.27 -2.78 11.11
CA HIS A 304 -17.62 -1.52 11.79
C HIS A 304 -17.29 -0.30 10.93
N ILE A 305 -16.16 -0.31 10.22
CA ILE A 305 -15.79 0.74 9.25
C ILE A 305 -16.88 0.87 8.17
N ARG A 306 -17.28 -0.24 7.52
CA ARG A 306 -18.32 -0.21 6.47
C ARG A 306 -19.66 0.31 6.99
N LYS A 307 -20.10 -0.17 8.16
CA LYS A 307 -21.35 0.27 8.79
C LYS A 307 -21.35 1.74 9.16
N LEU A 308 -20.18 2.28 9.54
CA LEU A 308 -20.03 3.71 9.80
C LEU A 308 -20.14 4.49 8.48
N LEU A 309 -19.35 4.14 7.46
CA LEU A 309 -19.35 4.81 6.16
C LEU A 309 -20.71 4.78 5.46
N ALA A 310 -21.45 3.68 5.57
CA ALA A 310 -22.79 3.53 4.98
C ALA A 310 -23.82 4.51 5.56
N LYS A 311 -23.60 5.01 6.78
CA LYS A 311 -24.47 5.99 7.46
C LYS A 311 -24.04 7.44 7.23
N MET A 312 -22.89 7.65 6.59
CA MET A 312 -22.36 9.00 6.38
C MET A 312 -22.91 9.60 5.10
N ASP A 313 -23.21 10.89 5.14
CA ASP A 313 -23.51 11.67 3.93
C ASP A 313 -22.27 11.73 3.04
N ARG A 314 -22.46 11.47 1.75
CA ARG A 314 -21.42 11.51 0.72
C ARG A 314 -21.61 12.75 -0.16
N PRO A 315 -20.75 13.77 -0.08
CA PRO A 315 -20.84 14.95 -0.93
C PRO A 315 -20.79 14.55 -2.41
N ASN A 316 -21.85 14.86 -3.18
CA ASN A 316 -22.01 14.45 -4.59
C ASN A 316 -21.93 12.92 -4.81
N GLY A 317 -22.23 12.11 -3.80
CA GLY A 317 -22.05 10.65 -3.86
C GLY A 317 -20.59 10.18 -3.78
N LEU A 318 -19.63 11.09 -3.70
CA LEU A 318 -18.20 10.80 -3.62
C LEU A 318 -17.77 10.59 -2.17
N TYR A 319 -16.72 9.78 -1.97
CA TYR A 319 -16.08 9.60 -0.67
C TYR A 319 -14.92 10.59 -0.52
N PRO A 320 -14.93 11.46 0.50
CA PRO A 320 -13.75 12.25 0.84
C PRO A 320 -12.60 11.36 1.35
N ASN A 321 -11.37 11.69 0.98
CA ASN A 321 -10.18 10.91 1.33
C ASN A 321 -9.75 11.03 2.81
N TYR A 322 -10.43 11.87 3.61
CA TYR A 322 -10.05 12.18 4.99
C TYR A 322 -11.23 12.02 5.94
N LEU A 323 -11.13 11.11 6.91
CA LEU A 323 -12.14 10.90 7.96
C LEU A 323 -11.53 11.04 9.35
N ASN A 324 -12.07 11.93 10.19
CA ASN A 324 -11.53 12.13 11.52
C ASN A 324 -11.93 10.97 12.47
N PRO A 325 -10.98 10.21 13.04
CA PRO A 325 -11.29 9.03 13.86
C PRO A 325 -11.77 9.36 15.28
N ARG A 326 -11.76 10.63 15.68
CA ARG A 326 -12.31 11.08 16.98
C ARG A 326 -13.74 11.56 16.84
N THR A 327 -14.08 12.25 15.75
CA THR A 327 -15.39 12.90 15.58
C THR A 327 -16.31 12.21 14.57
N GLY A 328 -15.77 11.37 13.69
CA GLY A 328 -16.55 10.68 12.66
C GLY A 328 -17.02 11.63 11.56
N ARG A 329 -16.36 12.78 11.38
CA ARG A 329 -16.67 13.77 10.35
C ARG A 329 -15.63 13.76 9.25
N TRP A 330 -16.07 13.99 8.02
CA TRP A 330 -15.18 14.22 6.90
C TRP A 330 -14.26 15.43 7.18
N GLY A 331 -13.01 15.31 6.75
CA GLY A 331 -12.05 16.40 6.68
C GLY A 331 -12.28 17.24 5.42
N GLN A 332 -11.21 17.64 4.75
CA GLN A 332 -11.32 18.25 3.42
C GLN A 332 -12.06 17.33 2.44
N HIS A 333 -13.00 17.89 1.67
CA HIS A 333 -13.75 17.18 0.63
C HIS A 333 -12.91 17.00 -0.65
N HIS A 334 -11.74 16.39 -0.50
CA HIS A 334 -10.91 15.94 -1.60
C HIS A 334 -11.26 14.49 -1.91
N THR A 335 -11.50 14.18 -3.18
CA THR A 335 -11.76 12.82 -3.66
C THR A 335 -10.82 12.54 -4.82
N SER A 336 -10.17 11.38 -4.77
CA SER A 336 -9.35 10.86 -5.87
C SER A 336 -9.58 9.36 -5.98
N VAL A 337 -9.52 8.82 -7.20
CA VAL A 337 -9.38 7.37 -7.47
C VAL A 337 -7.90 7.04 -7.70
N GLY A 338 -6.98 7.97 -7.46
CA GLY A 338 -5.57 7.67 -7.22
C GLY A 338 -5.28 7.69 -5.72
N GLY A 339 -4.04 8.05 -5.37
CA GLY A 339 -3.56 8.02 -4.00
C GLY A 339 -4.52 8.63 -2.98
N LEU A 340 -4.57 8.00 -1.80
CA LEU A 340 -5.42 8.30 -0.65
C LEU A 340 -6.88 7.82 -0.77
N GLY A 341 -7.32 7.33 -1.93
CA GLY A 341 -8.70 6.87 -2.15
C GLY A 341 -8.84 5.59 -2.97
N ASP A 342 -8.02 5.41 -4.01
CA ASP A 342 -7.87 4.20 -4.84
C ASP A 342 -8.35 2.87 -4.23
N SER A 343 -7.55 2.25 -3.37
CA SER A 343 -7.72 0.85 -2.97
C SER A 343 -8.93 0.63 -2.05
N PHE A 344 -9.55 1.70 -1.52
CA PHE A 344 -10.85 1.59 -0.87
C PHE A 344 -11.91 1.11 -1.86
N TYR A 345 -11.98 1.71 -3.06
CA TYR A 345 -12.94 1.33 -4.09
C TYR A 345 -12.68 -0.09 -4.59
N GLU A 346 -11.41 -0.43 -4.74
CA GLU A 346 -10.93 -1.77 -5.07
C GLU A 346 -11.45 -2.82 -4.09
N TYR A 347 -11.31 -2.56 -2.78
CA TYR A 347 -11.73 -3.50 -1.73
C TYR A 347 -13.24 -3.56 -1.57
N LEU A 348 -14.00 -2.56 -2.04
CA LEU A 348 -15.46 -2.72 -2.13
C LEU A 348 -15.81 -3.87 -3.10
N LEU A 349 -15.21 -3.87 -4.30
CA LEU A 349 -15.41 -4.92 -5.29
C LEU A 349 -14.82 -6.25 -4.83
N LYS A 350 -13.56 -6.25 -4.41
CA LYS A 350 -12.83 -7.47 -4.07
C LYS A 350 -13.38 -8.16 -2.83
N ALA A 351 -13.96 -7.44 -1.86
CA ALA A 351 -14.69 -8.05 -0.75
C ALA A 351 -15.91 -8.85 -1.23
N TRP A 352 -16.68 -8.31 -2.19
CA TRP A 352 -17.80 -9.04 -2.79
C TRP A 352 -17.32 -10.30 -3.51
N LEU A 353 -16.29 -10.21 -4.35
CA LEU A 353 -15.73 -11.37 -5.06
C LEU A 353 -15.19 -12.43 -4.10
N MET A 354 -14.41 -12.02 -3.10
CA MET A 354 -13.80 -12.91 -2.10
C MET A 354 -14.86 -13.62 -1.26
N SER A 355 -16.01 -13.01 -1.02
CA SER A 355 -17.13 -13.61 -0.29
C SER A 355 -17.96 -14.61 -1.10
N ASP A 356 -17.45 -15.08 -2.25
CA ASP A 356 -18.23 -15.86 -3.22
C ASP A 356 -19.51 -15.13 -3.65
N LYS A 357 -19.37 -13.81 -3.89
CA LYS A 357 -20.44 -12.89 -4.28
C LYS A 357 -21.58 -12.75 -3.27
N THR A 358 -21.39 -13.11 -1.99
CA THR A 358 -22.43 -13.04 -0.94
C THR A 358 -22.49 -11.71 -0.19
N ASP A 359 -21.41 -10.93 -0.13
CA ASP A 359 -21.40 -9.58 0.45
C ASP A 359 -22.03 -8.57 -0.54
N THR A 360 -23.36 -8.60 -0.62
CA THR A 360 -24.12 -7.70 -1.51
C THR A 360 -24.07 -6.24 -1.08
N GLU A 361 -23.80 -5.95 0.20
CA GLU A 361 -23.60 -4.59 0.68
C GLU A 361 -22.32 -3.99 0.08
N ALA A 362 -21.27 -4.80 -0.04
CA ALA A 362 -20.04 -4.43 -0.71
C ALA A 362 -20.25 -4.13 -2.19
N ARG A 363 -20.95 -5.02 -2.91
CA ARG A 363 -21.30 -4.81 -4.32
C ARG A 363 -22.07 -3.51 -4.52
N LYS A 364 -23.11 -3.28 -3.72
CA LYS A 364 -23.91 -2.06 -3.81
C LYS A 364 -23.07 -0.81 -3.54
N ALA A 365 -22.23 -0.83 -2.50
CA ALA A 365 -21.37 0.30 -2.18
C ALA A 365 -20.37 0.61 -3.31
N TYR A 366 -19.83 -0.43 -3.97
CA TYR A 366 -18.99 -0.30 -5.16
C TYR A 366 -19.78 0.35 -6.31
N ASP A 367 -20.93 -0.20 -6.68
CA ASP A 367 -21.74 0.30 -7.80
C ASP A 367 -22.15 1.77 -7.61
N ASP A 368 -22.63 2.11 -6.41
CA ASP A 368 -22.99 3.49 -6.07
C ASP A 368 -21.77 4.44 -6.16
N ALA A 369 -20.58 3.96 -5.77
CA ALA A 369 -19.35 4.73 -5.84
C ALA A 369 -18.89 4.93 -7.30
N ILE A 370 -18.92 3.87 -8.12
CA ILE A 370 -18.52 3.95 -9.52
C ILE A 370 -19.45 4.87 -10.30
N GLU A 371 -20.76 4.83 -10.09
CA GLU A 371 -21.68 5.76 -10.75
C GLU A 371 -21.33 7.24 -10.43
N ALA A 372 -21.00 7.54 -9.17
CA ALA A 372 -20.58 8.88 -8.77
C ALA A 372 -19.22 9.27 -9.38
N ILE A 373 -18.25 8.34 -9.43
CA ILE A 373 -16.95 8.54 -10.07
C ILE A 373 -17.12 8.84 -11.56
N GLU A 374 -17.92 8.05 -12.29
CA GLU A 374 -18.20 8.28 -13.71
C GLU A 374 -18.81 9.66 -13.94
N ARG A 375 -19.81 10.03 -13.14
CA ARG A 375 -20.49 11.33 -13.25
C ARG A 375 -19.55 12.50 -12.97
N HIS A 376 -18.72 12.42 -11.94
CA HIS A 376 -18.01 13.59 -11.41
C HIS A 376 -16.52 13.65 -11.77
N LEU A 377 -15.85 12.51 -11.93
CA LEU A 377 -14.39 12.43 -12.09
C LEU A 377 -13.96 12.01 -13.49
N ILE A 378 -14.74 11.18 -14.19
CA ILE A 378 -14.34 10.68 -15.51
C ILE A 378 -14.67 11.70 -16.61
N ARG A 379 -13.67 12.05 -17.43
CA ARG A 379 -13.82 12.96 -18.57
C ARG A 379 -13.00 12.46 -19.76
N LYS A 380 -13.30 12.99 -20.94
CA LYS A 380 -12.45 12.84 -22.13
C LYS A 380 -11.56 14.07 -22.34
N SER A 381 -10.33 13.85 -22.80
CA SER A 381 -9.42 14.89 -23.28
C SER A 381 -9.88 15.42 -24.65
N ASN A 382 -9.21 16.45 -25.17
CA ASN A 382 -9.53 16.98 -26.49
C ASN A 382 -9.14 15.99 -27.61
N GLY A 383 -8.08 15.21 -27.40
CA GLY A 383 -7.63 14.09 -28.23
C GLY A 383 -8.39 12.79 -28.00
N GLY A 384 -9.42 12.79 -27.14
CA GLY A 384 -10.32 11.65 -26.95
C GLY A 384 -9.89 10.62 -25.90
N LEU A 385 -8.83 10.87 -25.12
CA LEU A 385 -8.41 9.99 -24.02
C LEU A 385 -9.35 10.12 -22.82
N THR A 386 -9.88 9.00 -22.35
CA THR A 386 -10.68 8.94 -21.12
C THR A 386 -9.76 8.93 -19.91
N PHE A 387 -9.97 9.83 -18.96
CA PHE A 387 -9.16 9.94 -17.75
C PHE A 387 -10.03 10.14 -16.51
N ILE A 388 -9.48 9.79 -15.35
CA ILE A 388 -10.09 10.01 -14.04
C ILE A 388 -9.40 11.21 -13.39
N GLY A 389 -10.09 12.34 -13.30
CA GLY A 389 -9.59 13.53 -12.62
C GLY A 389 -9.73 13.45 -11.10
N GLU A 390 -9.20 14.46 -10.40
CA GLU A 390 -9.33 14.58 -8.95
C GLU A 390 -10.32 15.68 -8.58
N TRP A 391 -11.20 15.44 -7.61
CA TRP A 391 -12.09 16.47 -7.08
C TRP A 391 -11.42 17.18 -5.91
N LYS A 392 -11.09 18.46 -6.08
CA LYS A 392 -10.43 19.29 -5.06
C LYS A 392 -11.02 20.68 -5.06
N ASN A 393 -11.19 21.27 -3.87
CA ASN A 393 -11.68 22.65 -3.73
C ASN A 393 -12.98 22.94 -4.54
N GLY A 394 -13.89 21.96 -4.60
CA GLY A 394 -15.17 22.08 -5.29
C GLY A 394 -15.12 22.00 -6.83
N HIS A 395 -13.98 21.68 -7.43
CA HIS A 395 -13.83 21.54 -8.87
C HIS A 395 -13.01 20.31 -9.26
N LEU A 396 -13.13 19.90 -10.52
CA LEU A 396 -12.35 18.81 -11.09
C LEU A 396 -10.99 19.32 -11.57
N GLU A 397 -9.91 18.80 -11.00
CA GLU A 397 -8.56 18.93 -11.51
C GLU A 397 -8.33 17.88 -12.61
N ARG A 398 -7.92 18.31 -13.81
CA ARG A 398 -7.66 17.44 -14.98
C ARG A 398 -6.28 16.80 -14.91
N LYS A 399 -6.06 16.04 -13.84
CA LYS A 399 -4.81 15.35 -13.51
C LYS A 399 -5.16 13.93 -13.07
N MET A 400 -4.37 12.96 -13.53
CA MET A 400 -4.49 11.55 -13.16
C MET A 400 -3.12 11.05 -12.68
N GLY A 401 -3.11 10.28 -11.59
CA GLY A 401 -1.90 9.62 -11.09
C GLY A 401 -1.68 8.26 -11.74
N HIS A 402 -0.45 7.78 -11.74
CA HIS A 402 -0.12 6.40 -12.11
C HIS A 402 -0.92 5.40 -11.26
N LEU A 403 -1.05 5.67 -9.96
CA LEU A 403 -1.89 4.90 -9.04
C LEU A 403 -3.30 4.69 -9.60
N ALA A 404 -3.95 5.73 -10.15
CA ALA A 404 -5.31 5.64 -10.68
C ALA A 404 -5.45 4.72 -11.91
N CYS A 405 -4.34 4.24 -12.49
CA CYS A 405 -4.38 3.29 -13.59
C CYS A 405 -4.89 1.92 -13.17
N PHE A 406 -4.83 1.54 -11.88
CA PHE A 406 -5.41 0.29 -11.36
C PHE A 406 -6.91 0.16 -11.70
N ALA A 407 -7.58 1.32 -11.81
CA ALA A 407 -9.02 1.40 -12.03
C ALA A 407 -9.45 0.74 -13.35
N GLY A 408 -8.56 0.67 -14.36
CA GLY A 408 -8.86 -0.04 -15.60
C GLY A 408 -9.12 -1.54 -15.37
N GLY A 409 -8.23 -2.20 -14.62
CA GLY A 409 -8.40 -3.57 -14.17
C GLY A 409 -9.59 -3.74 -13.23
N MET A 410 -9.80 -2.80 -12.30
CA MET A 410 -10.95 -2.81 -11.39
C MET A 410 -12.29 -2.76 -12.15
N PHE A 411 -12.43 -1.90 -13.16
CA PHE A 411 -13.65 -1.82 -13.96
C PHE A 411 -13.89 -3.10 -14.77
N ALA A 412 -12.85 -3.68 -15.36
CA ALA A 412 -12.96 -4.95 -16.07
C ALA A 412 -13.35 -6.10 -15.14
N LEU A 413 -12.72 -6.18 -13.96
CA LEU A 413 -13.00 -7.18 -12.93
C LEU A 413 -14.43 -7.06 -12.37
N GLY A 414 -14.92 -5.83 -12.23
CA GLY A 414 -16.27 -5.54 -11.72
C GLY A 414 -17.37 -5.63 -12.78
N ALA A 415 -17.02 -5.79 -14.06
CA ALA A 415 -17.96 -5.84 -15.17
C ALA A 415 -18.96 -7.00 -15.00
N ASP A 416 -18.46 -8.20 -14.64
CA ASP A 416 -19.33 -9.32 -14.30
C ASP A 416 -20.10 -9.05 -13.00
N GLY A 417 -21.41 -9.29 -13.04
CA GLY A 417 -22.35 -8.96 -11.95
C GLY A 417 -22.72 -7.49 -11.83
N SER A 418 -22.41 -6.66 -12.84
CA SER A 418 -22.92 -5.29 -12.91
C SER A 418 -24.43 -5.22 -13.09
N PRO A 419 -25.13 -4.25 -12.46
CA PRO A 419 -26.55 -4.06 -12.64
C PRO A 419 -26.87 -3.63 -14.09
N ASP A 420 -28.12 -3.87 -14.50
CA ASP A 420 -28.70 -3.36 -15.74
C ASP A 420 -27.93 -3.66 -17.04
N ASP A 421 -27.24 -4.82 -17.10
CA ASP A 421 -26.45 -5.26 -18.26
C ASP A 421 -25.31 -4.27 -18.64
N LYS A 422 -24.78 -3.53 -17.66
CA LYS A 422 -23.65 -2.61 -17.83
C LYS A 422 -22.29 -3.30 -17.97
N ALA A 423 -22.24 -4.63 -18.06
CA ALA A 423 -20.99 -5.38 -18.16
C ALA A 423 -20.14 -4.91 -19.36
N GLY A 424 -20.76 -4.76 -20.53
CA GLY A 424 -20.07 -4.25 -21.73
C GLY A 424 -19.56 -2.82 -21.57
N HIS A 425 -20.31 -1.96 -20.86
CA HIS A 425 -19.91 -0.59 -20.57
C HIS A 425 -18.67 -0.54 -19.68
N TYR A 426 -18.62 -1.31 -18.59
CA TYR A 426 -17.48 -1.33 -17.69
C TYR A 426 -16.23 -1.98 -18.30
N LEU A 427 -16.40 -3.01 -19.12
CA LEU A 427 -15.27 -3.57 -19.87
C LEU A 427 -14.69 -2.57 -20.88
N GLN A 428 -15.56 -1.81 -21.56
CA GLN A 428 -15.14 -0.72 -22.45
C GLN A 428 -14.45 0.41 -21.68
N LEU A 429 -14.99 0.81 -20.53
CA LEU A 429 -14.37 1.83 -19.67
C LEU A 429 -12.99 1.38 -19.18
N GLY A 430 -12.86 0.11 -18.78
CA GLY A 430 -11.57 -0.51 -18.44
C GLY A 430 -10.57 -0.43 -19.60
N ALA A 431 -11.02 -0.73 -20.82
CA ALA A 431 -10.19 -0.62 -22.02
C ALA A 431 -9.76 0.83 -22.34
N GLU A 432 -10.67 1.80 -22.17
CA GLU A 432 -10.36 3.22 -22.38
C GLU A 432 -9.35 3.76 -21.36
N ILE A 433 -9.47 3.37 -20.08
CA ILE A 433 -8.49 3.72 -19.04
C ILE A 433 -7.14 3.05 -19.31
N ALA A 434 -7.13 1.76 -19.66
CA ALA A 434 -5.91 1.04 -20.02
C ALA A 434 -5.17 1.72 -21.18
N HIS A 435 -5.90 2.18 -22.20
CA HIS A 435 -5.35 2.94 -23.32
C HIS A 435 -4.75 4.28 -22.89
N THR A 436 -5.45 5.07 -22.08
CA THR A 436 -4.90 6.34 -21.55
C THR A 436 -3.64 6.13 -20.71
N CYS A 437 -3.61 5.08 -19.90
CA CYS A 437 -2.43 4.72 -19.12
C CYS A 437 -1.27 4.25 -20.00
N HIS A 438 -1.54 3.48 -21.07
CA HIS A 438 -0.54 3.16 -22.08
C HIS A 438 0.02 4.41 -22.77
N GLU A 439 -0.83 5.35 -23.16
CA GLU A 439 -0.41 6.61 -23.77
C GLU A 439 0.51 7.42 -22.83
N SER A 440 0.29 7.35 -21.51
CA SER A 440 1.18 7.98 -20.53
C SER A 440 2.57 7.36 -20.49
N TYR A 441 2.71 6.08 -20.85
CA TYR A 441 4.01 5.41 -21.01
C TYR A 441 4.61 5.77 -22.37
N ASP A 442 3.85 5.61 -23.45
CA ASP A 442 4.33 5.78 -24.81
C ASP A 442 4.84 7.21 -25.09
N ARG A 443 4.22 8.22 -24.48
CA ARG A 443 4.61 9.63 -24.65
C ARG A 443 5.88 10.04 -23.91
N THR A 444 6.54 9.12 -23.22
CA THR A 444 7.80 9.38 -22.51
C THR A 444 9.01 8.89 -23.31
N VAL A 445 10.19 9.41 -22.98
CA VAL A 445 11.44 8.99 -23.63
C VAL A 445 11.82 7.57 -23.21
N LEU A 446 11.58 7.22 -21.94
CA LEU A 446 11.93 5.91 -21.39
C LEU A 446 10.88 4.83 -21.64
N LYS A 447 9.71 5.18 -22.18
CA LYS A 447 8.54 4.28 -22.29
C LYS A 447 8.06 3.75 -20.93
N LEU A 448 8.16 4.60 -19.91
CA LEU A 448 7.71 4.35 -18.53
C LEU A 448 6.88 5.55 -18.08
N GLY A 449 5.69 5.30 -17.52
CA GLY A 449 4.77 6.38 -17.14
C GLY A 449 5.25 7.19 -15.94
N PRO A 450 5.01 8.51 -15.92
CA PRO A 450 5.31 9.35 -14.76
C PRO A 450 4.31 9.11 -13.61
N GLU A 451 4.67 9.47 -12.38
CA GLU A 451 3.79 9.38 -11.19
C GLU A 451 2.44 10.09 -11.39
N ALA A 452 2.42 11.21 -12.13
CA ALA A 452 1.17 11.85 -12.51
C ALA A 452 1.26 12.59 -13.84
N PHE A 453 0.14 12.67 -14.54
CA PHE A 453 0.02 13.27 -15.86
C PHE A 453 -1.26 14.10 -16.00
N LYS A 454 -1.24 15.06 -16.93
CA LYS A 454 -2.29 16.09 -17.10
C LYS A 454 -3.02 15.99 -18.43
N PHE A 455 -4.22 16.59 -18.46
CA PHE A 455 -5.13 16.66 -19.62
C PHE A 455 -5.62 18.08 -19.88
N ASP A 456 -4.70 19.05 -19.82
CA ASP A 456 -4.96 20.49 -20.02
C ASP A 456 -4.81 20.88 -21.51
N SER A 457 -5.17 22.12 -21.88
CA SER A 457 -5.15 22.59 -23.28
C SER A 457 -3.77 22.46 -23.93
N GLY A 458 -3.59 21.41 -24.74
CA GLY A 458 -2.36 21.12 -25.50
C GLY A 458 -1.43 20.08 -24.86
N LEU A 459 -1.77 19.56 -23.67
CA LEU A 459 -1.00 18.52 -22.98
C LEU A 459 -1.92 17.38 -22.58
N GLU A 460 -1.61 16.17 -23.05
CA GLU A 460 -2.41 14.99 -22.76
C GLU A 460 -1.50 13.85 -22.33
N ALA A 461 -1.83 13.20 -21.20
CA ALA A 461 -1.10 12.07 -20.66
C ALA A 461 0.42 12.31 -20.48
N VAL A 462 0.82 13.55 -20.15
CA VAL A 462 2.21 13.91 -19.84
C VAL A 462 2.33 14.65 -18.51
N ALA A 463 3.47 14.49 -17.84
CA ALA A 463 3.80 15.18 -16.60
C ALA A 463 4.38 16.56 -16.86
N VAL A 464 3.92 17.56 -16.11
CA VAL A 464 4.38 18.95 -16.23
C VAL A 464 5.35 19.32 -15.13
N ARG A 465 5.07 18.89 -13.89
CA ARG A 465 5.88 19.26 -12.73
C ARG A 465 7.06 18.31 -12.59
N GLN A 466 8.25 18.87 -12.31
CA GLN A 466 9.48 18.07 -12.20
C GLN A 466 9.38 16.98 -11.13
N ASN A 467 8.70 17.24 -10.03
CA ASN A 467 8.50 16.29 -8.94
C ASN A 467 7.40 15.24 -9.21
N GLU A 468 6.84 15.20 -10.41
CA GLU A 468 5.82 14.21 -10.84
C GLU A 468 6.33 13.35 -12.01
N LYS A 469 7.53 13.61 -12.53
CA LYS A 469 8.13 12.90 -13.69
C LYS A 469 8.81 11.58 -13.33
N TYR A 470 8.83 11.19 -12.07
CA TYR A 470 9.52 9.99 -11.63
C TYR A 470 8.68 8.74 -11.91
N TYR A 471 9.36 7.59 -11.99
CA TYR A 471 8.77 6.25 -12.03
C TYR A 471 9.50 5.38 -11.01
N ILE A 472 8.79 4.88 -10.01
CA ILE A 472 9.36 4.13 -8.87
C ILE A 472 9.04 2.63 -8.95
N LEU A 473 9.01 2.06 -10.16
CA LEU A 473 8.77 0.62 -10.40
C LEU A 473 7.33 0.15 -10.11
N ARG A 474 6.37 1.07 -10.20
CA ARG A 474 4.97 0.82 -9.85
C ARG A 474 4.26 -0.18 -10.80
N PRO A 475 3.27 -0.93 -10.30
CA PRO A 475 2.61 -2.00 -11.03
C PRO A 475 1.31 -1.62 -11.77
N GLU A 476 0.61 -0.53 -11.42
CA GLU A 476 -0.84 -0.44 -11.63
C GLU A 476 -1.28 -0.44 -13.12
N VAL A 477 -0.39 -0.01 -14.01
CA VAL A 477 -0.60 -0.09 -15.48
C VAL A 477 -0.52 -1.53 -15.96
N ILE A 478 0.48 -2.29 -15.48
CA ILE A 478 0.70 -3.69 -15.83
C ILE A 478 -0.39 -4.57 -15.19
N GLU A 479 -0.80 -4.27 -13.96
CA GLU A 479 -1.96 -4.91 -13.31
C GLU A 479 -3.20 -4.81 -14.20
N THR A 480 -3.50 -3.60 -14.68
CA THR A 480 -4.62 -3.38 -15.60
C THR A 480 -4.47 -4.17 -16.89
N TYR A 481 -3.27 -4.23 -17.48
CA TYR A 481 -3.05 -5.05 -18.67
C TYR A 481 -3.32 -6.53 -18.42
N TRP A 482 -2.95 -7.05 -17.24
CA TRP A 482 -3.23 -8.44 -16.88
C TRP A 482 -4.73 -8.73 -16.79
N TYR A 483 -5.51 -7.92 -16.07
CA TYR A 483 -6.97 -8.09 -16.05
C TYR A 483 -7.59 -7.94 -17.42
N MET A 484 -7.20 -6.91 -18.19
CA MET A 484 -7.72 -6.71 -19.54
C MET A 484 -7.39 -7.89 -20.46
N TRP A 485 -6.19 -8.46 -20.38
CA TRP A 485 -5.84 -9.68 -21.09
C TRP A 485 -6.73 -10.85 -20.67
N ARG A 486 -6.92 -11.11 -19.37
CA ARG A 486 -7.75 -12.23 -18.88
C ARG A 486 -9.20 -12.13 -19.37
N PHE A 487 -9.79 -10.94 -19.39
CA PHE A 487 -11.19 -10.77 -19.79
C PHE A 487 -11.40 -10.68 -21.30
N THR A 488 -10.40 -10.24 -22.07
CA THR A 488 -10.60 -9.95 -23.52
C THR A 488 -9.77 -10.82 -24.45
N HIS A 489 -8.65 -11.36 -23.97
CA HIS A 489 -7.61 -12.00 -24.78
C HIS A 489 -7.14 -11.15 -25.97
N ASP A 490 -7.28 -9.82 -25.89
CA ASP A 490 -6.78 -8.91 -26.91
C ASP A 490 -5.24 -8.87 -26.83
N PRO A 491 -4.52 -9.27 -27.89
CA PRO A 491 -3.06 -9.40 -27.87
C PRO A 491 -2.33 -8.09 -27.60
N LYS A 492 -2.97 -6.92 -27.79
CA LYS A 492 -2.35 -5.63 -27.51
C LYS A 492 -1.92 -5.48 -26.06
N TYR A 493 -2.64 -6.08 -25.10
CA TYR A 493 -2.29 -5.96 -23.68
C TYR A 493 -1.00 -6.71 -23.33
N ARG A 494 -0.76 -7.86 -23.98
CA ARG A 494 0.53 -8.56 -23.90
C ARG A 494 1.66 -7.79 -24.58
N GLN A 495 1.37 -7.17 -25.74
CA GLN A 495 2.34 -6.32 -26.44
C GLN A 495 2.76 -5.12 -25.57
N TRP A 496 1.80 -4.40 -24.98
CA TRP A 496 2.08 -3.27 -24.09
C TRP A 496 2.79 -3.69 -22.80
N GLY A 497 2.43 -4.82 -22.22
CA GLY A 497 3.16 -5.39 -21.09
C GLY A 497 4.60 -5.77 -21.45
N TRP A 498 4.84 -6.27 -22.65
CA TRP A 498 6.18 -6.60 -23.14
C TRP A 498 7.03 -5.34 -23.33
N GLU A 499 6.47 -4.29 -23.92
CA GLU A 499 7.12 -2.98 -24.07
C GLU A 499 7.53 -2.41 -22.71
N ALA A 500 6.63 -2.46 -21.71
CA ALA A 500 6.93 -2.04 -20.35
C ALA A 500 8.05 -2.89 -19.72
N ALA A 501 8.01 -4.22 -19.86
CA ALA A 501 9.06 -5.10 -19.33
C ALA A 501 10.43 -4.78 -19.95
N GLN A 502 10.49 -4.55 -21.26
CA GLN A 502 11.71 -4.16 -21.97
C GLN A 502 12.22 -2.78 -21.51
N ALA A 503 11.32 -1.81 -21.29
CA ALA A 503 11.67 -0.50 -20.79
C ALA A 503 12.25 -0.57 -19.36
N ILE A 504 11.63 -1.36 -18.47
CA ILE A 504 12.13 -1.59 -17.11
C ILE A 504 13.50 -2.28 -17.15
N ASP A 505 13.67 -3.36 -17.90
CA ASP A 505 14.95 -4.07 -18.00
C ASP A 505 16.06 -3.19 -18.58
N LYS A 506 15.73 -2.31 -19.53
CA LYS A 506 16.70 -1.39 -20.15
C LYS A 506 17.08 -0.21 -19.27
N TYR A 507 16.12 0.42 -18.59
CA TYR A 507 16.30 1.73 -17.97
C TYR A 507 16.29 1.72 -16.44
N CYS A 508 15.78 0.66 -15.81
CA CYS A 508 15.73 0.53 -14.35
C CYS A 508 16.72 -0.49 -13.81
N ARG A 509 17.18 -1.44 -14.64
CA ARG A 509 18.15 -2.46 -14.22
C ARG A 509 19.52 -1.85 -13.96
N VAL A 510 20.09 -2.19 -12.81
CA VAL A 510 21.46 -1.86 -12.42
C VAL A 510 22.19 -3.10 -11.91
N SER A 511 23.51 -3.00 -11.71
CA SER A 511 24.33 -4.15 -11.31
C SER A 511 23.93 -4.79 -9.98
N GLY A 512 23.21 -4.08 -9.11
CA GLY A 512 22.76 -4.56 -7.80
C GLY A 512 21.25 -4.61 -7.65
N GLY A 513 20.48 -4.77 -8.73
CA GLY A 513 19.01 -4.90 -8.69
C GLY A 513 18.31 -4.01 -9.70
N PHE A 514 17.16 -3.46 -9.32
CA PHE A 514 16.37 -2.48 -10.09
C PHE A 514 16.11 -1.22 -9.29
N SER A 515 16.24 -0.04 -9.90
CA SER A 515 15.98 1.24 -9.27
C SER A 515 14.91 2.02 -10.01
N GLY A 516 14.11 2.79 -9.27
CA GLY A 516 13.30 3.85 -9.85
C GLY A 516 14.14 4.92 -10.55
N VAL A 517 13.47 5.66 -11.44
CA VAL A 517 14.06 6.77 -12.22
C VAL A 517 13.34 8.07 -11.87
N LYS A 518 14.08 9.18 -11.77
CA LYS A 518 13.54 10.47 -11.32
C LYS A 518 12.90 11.30 -12.45
N ASP A 519 13.22 11.01 -13.70
CA ASP A 519 12.67 11.73 -14.86
C ASP A 519 12.56 10.79 -16.07
N VAL A 520 11.35 10.36 -16.39
CA VAL A 520 11.03 9.48 -17.54
C VAL A 520 11.12 10.18 -18.90
N TYR A 521 11.33 11.50 -18.93
CA TYR A 521 11.52 12.27 -20.16
C TYR A 521 13.00 12.52 -20.47
N SER A 522 13.92 12.09 -19.60
CA SER A 522 15.36 12.20 -19.84
C SER A 522 15.89 10.96 -20.55
N SER A 523 16.65 11.14 -21.63
CA SER A 523 17.37 10.03 -22.29
C SER A 523 18.49 9.44 -21.42
N ASN A 524 18.93 10.19 -20.41
CA ASN A 524 19.92 9.76 -19.42
C ASN A 524 19.22 9.68 -18.04
N PRO A 525 18.70 8.50 -17.66
CA PRO A 525 17.95 8.37 -16.42
C PRO A 525 18.84 8.63 -15.20
N THR A 526 18.28 9.32 -14.21
CA THR A 526 18.88 9.44 -12.88
C THR A 526 18.09 8.57 -11.91
N TYR A 527 18.81 7.79 -11.11
CA TYR A 527 18.21 6.78 -10.25
C TYR A 527 17.84 7.35 -8.88
N ASP A 528 16.79 6.80 -8.27
CA ASP A 528 16.40 7.05 -6.88
C ASP A 528 17.13 6.18 -5.85
N ASP A 529 17.82 5.14 -6.33
CA ASP A 529 18.53 4.14 -5.53
C ASP A 529 17.62 3.44 -4.52
N VAL A 530 16.44 3.01 -4.98
CA VAL A 530 15.51 2.16 -4.23
C VAL A 530 14.90 1.08 -5.14
N GLN A 531 15.03 -0.17 -4.73
CA GLN A 531 14.22 -1.30 -5.22
C GLN A 531 13.07 -1.50 -4.24
N GLN A 532 11.89 -1.03 -4.63
CA GLN A 532 10.68 -1.11 -3.83
C GLN A 532 10.24 -2.59 -3.70
N SER A 533 9.70 -2.99 -2.55
CA SER A 533 9.28 -4.38 -2.36
C SER A 533 8.14 -4.80 -3.30
N PHE A 534 7.22 -3.88 -3.62
CA PHE A 534 6.15 -4.09 -4.61
C PHE A 534 6.65 -4.38 -6.03
N PHE A 535 7.91 -4.06 -6.37
CA PHE A 535 8.44 -4.47 -7.65
C PHE A 535 8.48 -6.00 -7.78
N LEU A 536 8.84 -6.68 -6.68
CA LEU A 536 8.87 -8.14 -6.58
C LEU A 536 7.47 -8.71 -6.35
N ALA A 537 6.69 -8.09 -5.45
CA ALA A 537 5.33 -8.55 -5.12
C ALA A 537 4.37 -8.41 -6.30
N GLU A 538 4.41 -7.28 -7.01
CA GLU A 538 3.34 -6.88 -7.92
C GLU A 538 3.81 -6.82 -9.37
N THR A 539 4.75 -5.93 -9.69
CA THR A 539 5.14 -5.64 -11.08
C THR A 539 5.62 -6.90 -11.79
N LEU A 540 6.52 -7.66 -11.16
CA LEU A 540 7.04 -8.90 -11.73
C LEU A 540 6.02 -10.04 -11.70
N LYS A 541 5.15 -10.11 -10.69
CA LYS A 541 4.07 -11.11 -10.60
C LYS A 541 3.05 -10.90 -11.72
N TYR A 542 2.53 -9.69 -11.89
CA TYR A 542 1.57 -9.38 -12.95
C TYR A 542 2.18 -9.51 -14.34
N LEU A 543 3.45 -9.13 -14.56
CA LEU A 543 4.13 -9.43 -15.82
C LEU A 543 4.21 -10.94 -16.08
N TYR A 544 4.60 -11.73 -15.08
CA TYR A 544 4.68 -13.18 -15.23
C TYR A 544 3.31 -13.81 -15.53
N LEU A 545 2.26 -13.39 -14.81
CA LEU A 545 0.89 -13.86 -15.02
C LEU A 545 0.31 -13.41 -16.37
N LEU A 546 0.65 -12.23 -16.87
CA LEU A 546 0.23 -11.71 -18.18
C LEU A 546 0.69 -12.61 -19.32
N PHE A 547 1.89 -13.19 -19.23
CA PHE A 547 2.43 -14.13 -20.22
C PHE A 547 2.17 -15.61 -19.89
N SER A 548 1.45 -15.88 -18.79
CA SER A 548 1.05 -17.23 -18.40
C SER A 548 -0.33 -17.60 -18.94
N SER A 549 -0.68 -18.87 -18.82
CA SER A 549 -2.01 -19.40 -19.13
C SER A 549 -3.02 -19.04 -18.04
N ASP A 550 -4.31 -19.11 -18.40
CA ASP A 550 -5.39 -18.64 -17.54
C ASP A 550 -5.65 -19.55 -16.33
N ASP A 551 -5.21 -20.81 -16.41
CA ASP A 551 -5.26 -21.79 -15.31
C ASP A 551 -4.25 -21.53 -14.20
N LEU A 552 -3.22 -20.70 -14.44
CA LEU A 552 -2.35 -20.21 -13.38
C LEU A 552 -3.03 -19.04 -12.66
N MET A 553 -3.38 -19.23 -11.40
CA MET A 553 -4.10 -18.26 -10.56
C MET A 553 -5.44 -17.80 -11.18
N PRO A 554 -6.39 -18.73 -11.38
CA PRO A 554 -7.68 -18.41 -12.00
C PRO A 554 -8.49 -17.44 -11.13
N LEU A 555 -9.10 -16.43 -11.76
CA LEU A 555 -9.81 -15.33 -11.09
C LEU A 555 -11.09 -15.79 -10.35
N GLU A 556 -11.60 -16.97 -10.70
CA GLU A 556 -12.74 -17.59 -10.03
C GLU A 556 -12.37 -18.18 -8.66
N SER A 557 -11.08 -18.45 -8.43
CA SER A 557 -10.59 -19.06 -7.19
C SER A 557 -9.77 -18.10 -6.33
N TRP A 558 -9.20 -17.06 -6.93
CA TRP A 558 -8.27 -16.15 -6.26
C TRP A 558 -8.67 -14.69 -6.47
N VAL A 559 -8.66 -13.94 -5.38
CA VAL A 559 -8.79 -12.49 -5.39
C VAL A 559 -7.49 -11.92 -4.84
N PHE A 560 -6.80 -11.13 -5.68
CA PHE A 560 -5.53 -10.51 -5.32
C PHE A 560 -5.82 -9.34 -4.38
N ASN A 561 -5.14 -9.25 -3.26
CA ASN A 561 -5.18 -8.04 -2.42
C ASN A 561 -4.51 -6.86 -3.16
N THR A 562 -4.48 -5.66 -2.57
CA THR A 562 -3.96 -4.46 -3.25
C THR A 562 -2.43 -4.46 -3.45
N GLU A 563 -1.71 -5.44 -2.89
CA GLU A 563 -0.26 -5.64 -3.06
C GLU A 563 0.01 -6.94 -3.85
N ALA A 564 -0.93 -7.32 -4.72
CA ALA A 564 -0.90 -8.51 -5.55
C ALA A 564 -0.74 -9.86 -4.80
N HIS A 565 -1.11 -9.93 -3.52
CA HIS A 565 -1.12 -11.19 -2.78
C HIS A 565 -2.44 -11.95 -3.01
N PRO A 566 -2.42 -13.13 -3.63
CA PRO A 566 -3.62 -13.87 -3.95
C PRO A 566 -4.21 -14.51 -2.69
N LEU A 567 -5.47 -14.18 -2.40
CA LEU A 567 -6.25 -14.77 -1.32
C LEU A 567 -7.41 -15.59 -1.92
N PRO A 568 -7.73 -16.78 -1.37
CA PRO A 568 -8.73 -17.64 -1.97
C PRO A 568 -10.15 -17.08 -1.77
N VAL A 569 -11.04 -17.34 -2.74
CA VAL A 569 -12.48 -17.12 -2.54
C VAL A 569 -12.98 -17.98 -1.38
N LEU A 570 -13.74 -17.37 -0.47
CA LEU A 570 -14.29 -18.01 0.72
C LEU A 570 -15.70 -18.54 0.41
N HIS A 571 -15.82 -19.85 0.21
CA HIS A 571 -17.12 -20.52 0.12
C HIS A 571 -17.71 -20.71 1.53
N LEU A 572 -18.41 -19.69 2.03
CA LEU A 572 -18.96 -19.64 3.40
C LEU A 572 -20.15 -20.57 3.66
N GLY A 573 -20.32 -21.63 2.87
CA GLY A 573 -21.52 -22.49 2.83
C GLY A 573 -21.95 -23.13 4.16
N ASN A 574 -21.09 -23.12 5.20
CA ASN A 574 -21.42 -23.56 6.57
C ASN A 574 -20.71 -22.75 7.67
N ILE A 575 -19.95 -21.70 7.34
CA ILE A 575 -19.23 -20.86 8.31
C ILE A 575 -19.96 -19.52 8.36
N THR A 576 -20.87 -19.37 9.31
CA THR A 576 -21.45 -18.06 9.62
C THR A 576 -20.36 -17.18 10.24
N LEU A 577 -19.85 -16.22 9.45
CA LEU A 577 -19.09 -15.11 10.02
C LEU A 577 -20.02 -14.38 11.01
N PRO A 578 -19.62 -14.18 12.28
CA PRO A 578 -20.51 -13.63 13.28
C PRO A 578 -21.00 -12.23 12.87
N GLY A 579 -22.32 -12.08 12.71
CA GLY A 579 -22.97 -10.88 12.20
C GLY A 579 -23.47 -10.96 10.75
N SER A 580 -23.33 -12.10 10.08
CA SER A 580 -23.89 -12.41 8.75
C SER A 580 -25.32 -12.95 8.78
N GLU A 581 -26.06 -12.79 9.90
CA GLU A 581 -27.45 -13.26 9.93
C GLU A 581 -28.26 -12.56 8.83
N PRO A 582 -28.90 -13.32 7.92
CA PRO A 582 -29.83 -12.73 6.97
C PRO A 582 -30.94 -12.08 7.77
N ALA A 583 -31.31 -10.84 7.41
CA ALA A 583 -32.47 -10.17 7.97
C ALA A 583 -33.66 -11.13 7.87
N ARG A 584 -34.11 -11.67 9.02
CA ARG A 584 -35.33 -12.47 9.06
C ARG A 584 -36.47 -11.55 8.59
N ARG A 585 -37.12 -11.99 7.51
CA ARG A 585 -38.25 -11.30 6.87
C ARG A 585 -39.33 -10.90 7.86
#